data_AF-A0A946THM9-F1
#
_entry.id   AF-A0A946THM9-F1
#
_cell.length_a   1.000
_cell.length_b   1.000
_cell.length_c   1.000
_cell.angle_alpha   90.00
_cell.angle_beta   90.00
_cell.angle_gamma   90.00
#
_symmetry.space_group_name_H-M   'P 1'
#
loop_
_entity.id
_entity.type
_entity.pdbx_description
1 polymer ?
#
loop_
_entity_poly.entity_id
_entity_poly.type
_entity_poly.pdbx_seq_one_letter_code
_entity_poly.pdbx_strand_id
1 'polypeptide(L)'
;VIPDFMLQGGDPNGNGTGGSSIFGETFEDEINADAYGLDKKMLKDEAEDQALPEQLQEVTVKGYFEMLGFQYDDSLPSLPMKRGSLAMANRGPNTNGSQFFIIQREDGASWLEGKHTVFGVVIEGMDIVDAIAAVQRDTNDRPIEDVTFTVEVSDKVE
;
A
#
# COMPACT_ATOMS: atom_id res chain seq x y z
N VAL A 1 -10.20 -7.46 -5.41
CA VAL A 1 -11.15 -6.56 -4.74
C VAL A 1 -11.50 -7.13 -3.38
N ILE A 2 -11.03 -6.47 -2.32
CA ILE A 2 -11.36 -6.82 -0.94
C ILE A 2 -12.29 -5.72 -0.40
N PRO A 3 -13.61 -5.96 -0.31
CA PRO A 3 -14.60 -5.05 0.25
C PRO A 3 -14.19 -4.60 1.65
N ASP A 4 -14.49 -3.34 1.95
CA ASP A 4 -14.15 -2.67 3.21
C ASP A 4 -12.64 -2.63 3.48
N PHE A 5 -11.83 -2.80 2.43
CA PHE A 5 -10.39 -2.72 2.49
C PHE A 5 -9.77 -1.99 1.28
N MET A 6 -9.59 -2.68 0.15
CA MET A 6 -8.84 -2.14 -0.98
C MET A 6 -9.18 -2.78 -2.34
N LEU A 7 -8.92 -2.02 -3.40
CA LEU A 7 -8.96 -2.46 -4.79
C LEU A 7 -7.53 -2.56 -5.33
N GLN A 8 -7.11 -3.73 -5.81
CA GLN A 8 -5.78 -3.93 -6.39
C GLN A 8 -5.87 -4.14 -7.90
N GLY A 9 -4.97 -3.50 -8.65
CA GLY A 9 -4.86 -3.58 -10.10
C GLY A 9 -3.42 -3.39 -10.59
N GLY A 10 -3.27 -3.13 -11.89
CA GLY A 10 -1.95 -2.86 -12.50
C GLY A 10 -1.13 -4.10 -12.85
N ASP A 11 -1.71 -5.31 -12.80
CA ASP A 11 -1.11 -6.52 -13.35
C ASP A 11 -1.64 -6.78 -14.78
N PRO A 12 -0.78 -6.72 -15.83
CA PRO A 12 -1.18 -7.01 -17.21
C PRO A 12 -1.78 -8.40 -17.42
N ASN A 13 -1.43 -9.37 -16.56
CA ASN A 13 -1.93 -10.74 -16.65
C ASN A 13 -3.24 -10.94 -15.86
N GLY A 14 -3.63 -9.96 -15.05
CA GLY A 14 -4.86 -10.00 -14.25
C GLY A 14 -4.90 -11.15 -13.22
N ASN A 15 -3.75 -11.63 -12.74
CA ASN A 15 -3.67 -12.77 -11.82
C ASN A 15 -2.92 -12.47 -10.49
N GLY A 16 -2.45 -11.24 -10.31
CA GLY A 16 -1.76 -10.75 -9.12
C GLY A 16 -0.27 -11.09 -9.09
N THR A 17 0.28 -11.79 -10.08
CA THR A 17 1.67 -12.28 -10.06
C THR A 17 2.59 -11.57 -11.06
N GLY A 18 2.02 -10.85 -12.03
CA GLY A 18 2.78 -10.17 -13.08
C GLY A 18 3.00 -8.68 -12.81
N GLY A 19 3.44 -7.99 -13.86
CA GLY A 19 3.72 -6.56 -13.81
C GLY A 19 5.19 -6.25 -13.51
N SER A 20 5.79 -5.40 -14.34
CA SER A 20 7.16 -4.93 -14.18
C SER A 20 7.16 -3.41 -14.26
N SER A 21 8.16 -2.79 -13.63
CA SER A 21 8.35 -1.34 -13.73
C SER A 21 8.94 -0.94 -15.09
N ILE A 22 8.96 0.36 -15.36
CA ILE A 22 9.68 0.91 -16.52
C ILE A 22 11.21 0.90 -16.34
N PHE A 23 11.69 0.69 -15.11
CA PHE A 23 13.11 0.71 -14.74
C PHE A 23 13.74 -0.69 -14.66
N GLY A 24 12.96 -1.74 -14.89
CA GLY A 24 13.36 -3.14 -14.70
C GLY A 24 12.26 -3.96 -14.03
N GLU A 25 12.62 -5.12 -13.47
CA GLU A 25 11.64 -6.00 -12.79
C GLU A 25 10.99 -5.30 -11.59
N THR A 26 11.79 -4.67 -10.74
CA THR A 26 11.31 -3.91 -9.58
C THR A 26 12.08 -2.61 -9.37
N PHE A 27 11.53 -1.73 -8.53
CA PHE A 27 12.18 -0.52 -8.03
C PHE A 27 11.94 -0.34 -6.52
N GLU A 28 12.67 0.63 -5.94
CA GLU A 28 12.77 0.92 -4.53
C GLU A 28 11.46 1.49 -3.92
N ASP A 29 11.32 1.34 -2.61
CA ASP A 29 10.30 2.05 -1.84
C ASP A 29 10.72 3.51 -1.62
N GLU A 30 9.74 4.43 -1.60
CA GLU A 30 9.95 5.86 -1.37
C GLU A 30 9.16 6.27 -0.12
N ILE A 31 9.74 6.03 1.05
CA ILE A 31 9.03 6.15 2.33
C ILE A 31 9.88 6.89 3.36
N ASN A 32 9.25 7.86 4.03
CA ASN A 32 9.71 8.49 5.26
C ASN A 32 8.92 7.89 6.43
N ALA A 33 9.53 6.95 7.14
CA ALA A 33 8.88 6.26 8.26
C ALA A 33 8.62 7.19 9.46
N ASP A 34 9.43 8.22 9.64
CA ASP A 34 9.31 9.19 10.74
C ASP A 34 8.06 10.07 10.56
N ALA A 35 7.62 10.29 9.32
CA ALA A 35 6.38 11.01 9.01
C ALA A 35 5.14 10.32 9.60
N TYR A 36 5.19 9.00 9.80
CA TYR A 36 4.15 8.21 10.47
C TYR A 36 4.45 7.96 11.97
N GLY A 37 5.56 8.48 12.48
CA GLY A 37 6.02 8.29 13.86
C GLY A 37 6.52 6.88 14.17
N LEU A 38 6.89 6.08 13.16
CA LEU A 38 7.35 4.69 13.38
C LEU A 38 8.69 4.61 14.11
N ASP A 39 9.47 5.68 14.07
CA ASP A 39 10.70 5.88 14.85
C ASP A 39 10.44 5.98 16.36
N LYS A 40 9.23 6.38 16.74
CA LYS A 40 8.84 6.61 18.15
C LYS A 40 7.95 5.50 18.69
N LYS A 41 7.24 4.78 17.83
CA LYS A 41 6.38 3.66 18.22
C LYS A 41 7.24 2.46 18.57
N MET A 42 7.04 1.88 19.76
CA MET A 42 7.71 0.65 20.15
C MET A 42 6.97 -0.56 19.57
N LEU A 43 7.70 -1.54 19.04
CA LEU A 43 7.10 -2.74 18.45
C LEU A 43 6.23 -3.50 19.45
N LYS A 44 6.63 -3.54 20.73
CA LYS A 44 5.86 -4.18 21.80
C LYS A 44 4.47 -3.59 22.01
N ASP A 45 4.28 -2.31 21.70
CA ASP A 45 2.98 -1.64 21.86
C ASP A 45 2.04 -1.97 20.70
N GLU A 46 2.59 -2.39 19.55
CA GLU A 46 1.84 -2.77 18.33
C GLU A 46 1.68 -4.30 18.18
N ALA A 47 2.42 -5.09 18.96
CA ALA A 47 2.37 -6.55 18.90
C ALA A 47 1.12 -7.16 19.58
N GLU A 48 0.22 -6.32 20.11
CA GLU A 48 -0.98 -6.70 20.86
C GLU A 48 -0.67 -7.83 21.87
N ASP A 49 -1.24 -9.02 21.68
CA ASP A 49 -1.08 -10.19 22.56
C ASP A 49 0.03 -11.16 22.11
N GLN A 50 0.77 -10.85 21.05
CA GLN A 50 1.84 -11.72 20.56
C GLN A 50 3.08 -11.57 21.44
N ALA A 51 3.52 -12.68 22.04
CA ALA A 51 4.75 -12.71 22.81
C ALA A 51 5.95 -12.40 21.91
N LEU A 52 6.57 -11.23 22.14
CA LEU A 52 7.80 -10.84 21.45
C LEU A 52 9.03 -11.46 22.12
N PRO A 53 10.00 -11.98 21.33
CA PRO A 53 11.34 -12.28 21.82
C PRO A 53 11.94 -11.09 22.56
N GLU A 54 12.73 -11.35 23.60
CA GLU A 54 13.35 -10.30 24.44
C GLU A 54 14.13 -9.28 23.60
N GLN A 55 14.78 -9.72 22.51
CA GLN A 55 15.53 -8.85 21.61
C GLN A 55 14.66 -7.84 20.85
N LEU A 56 13.35 -8.08 20.75
CA LEU A 56 12.41 -7.22 20.02
C LEU A 56 11.58 -6.31 20.96
N GLN A 57 11.71 -6.45 22.28
CA GLN A 57 10.92 -5.68 23.24
C GLN A 57 11.33 -4.20 23.31
N GLU A 58 12.58 -3.88 22.97
CA GLU A 58 13.11 -2.51 22.97
C GLU A 58 13.43 -2.02 21.55
N VAL A 59 12.72 -2.55 20.55
CA VAL A 59 12.86 -2.15 19.13
C VAL A 59 11.67 -1.30 18.72
N THR A 60 11.92 -0.24 17.95
CA THR A 60 10.86 0.61 17.37
C THR A 60 10.23 -0.08 16.15
N VAL A 61 9.04 0.35 15.74
CA VAL A 61 8.40 -0.19 14.53
C VAL A 61 9.28 0.05 13.30
N LYS A 62 9.87 1.25 13.17
CA LYS A 62 10.85 1.58 12.11
C LYS A 62 12.04 0.62 12.15
N GLY A 63 12.66 0.45 13.32
CA GLY A 63 13.83 -0.42 13.49
C GLY A 63 13.50 -1.88 13.16
N TYR A 64 12.30 -2.36 13.50
CA TYR A 64 11.86 -3.70 13.14
C TYR A 64 11.70 -3.85 11.62
N PHE A 65 11.10 -2.88 10.93
CA PHE A 65 10.99 -2.93 9.47
C PHE A 65 12.36 -2.83 8.77
N GLU A 66 13.29 -2.04 9.30
CA GLU A 66 14.68 -2.02 8.81
C GLU A 66 15.37 -3.40 8.97
N MET A 67 15.11 -4.10 10.08
CA MET A 67 15.57 -5.49 10.26
C MET A 67 14.96 -6.46 9.25
N LEU A 68 13.77 -6.18 8.72
CA LEU A 68 13.13 -6.93 7.63
C LEU A 68 13.65 -6.52 6.24
N GLY A 69 14.49 -5.49 6.15
CA GLY A 69 15.12 -5.02 4.93
C GLY A 69 14.49 -3.78 4.30
N PHE A 70 13.48 -3.17 4.94
CA PHE A 70 12.96 -1.88 4.48
C PHE A 70 14.01 -0.78 4.62
N GLN A 71 14.01 0.14 3.67
CA GLN A 71 14.89 1.30 3.65
C GLN A 71 14.03 2.55 3.61
N TYR A 72 14.41 3.55 4.41
CA TYR A 72 13.65 4.79 4.54
C TYR A 72 14.53 5.98 4.16
N ASP A 73 13.91 6.95 3.49
CA ASP A 73 14.51 8.24 3.20
C ASP A 73 13.72 9.32 3.94
N ASP A 74 14.26 9.72 5.10
CA ASP A 74 13.62 10.69 5.97
C ASP A 74 13.61 12.12 5.36
N SER A 75 14.25 12.33 4.20
CA SER A 75 14.19 13.59 3.45
C SER A 75 12.96 13.69 2.53
N LEU A 76 12.30 12.56 2.24
CA LEU A 76 11.11 12.52 1.39
C LEU A 76 9.84 12.89 2.17
N PRO A 77 8.83 13.48 1.51
CA PRO A 77 7.48 13.49 2.05
C PRO A 77 6.88 12.07 2.02
N SER A 78 5.89 11.82 2.86
CA SER A 78 5.12 10.58 2.83
C SER A 78 3.65 10.87 3.14
N LEU A 79 2.76 10.33 2.33
CA LEU A 79 1.32 10.55 2.43
C LEU A 79 0.68 9.49 3.34
N PRO A 80 -0.31 9.86 4.18
CA PRO A 80 -0.95 8.90 5.08
C PRO A 80 -1.78 7.89 4.30
N MET A 81 -1.96 6.70 4.87
CA MET A 81 -2.73 5.63 4.24
C MET A 81 -4.22 5.71 4.59
N LYS A 82 -4.90 6.70 4.02
CA LYS A 82 -6.32 7.00 4.25
C LYS A 82 -7.20 6.41 3.15
N ARG A 83 -8.52 6.46 3.35
CA ARG A 83 -9.49 6.23 2.27
C ARG A 83 -9.16 7.10 1.06
N GLY A 84 -9.10 6.47 -0.12
CA GLY A 84 -8.72 7.08 -1.38
C GLY A 84 -7.21 7.14 -1.64
N SER A 85 -6.34 6.72 -0.72
CA SER A 85 -4.90 6.65 -0.99
C SER A 85 -4.59 5.63 -2.10
N LEU A 86 -3.75 6.03 -3.06
CA LEU A 86 -3.14 5.17 -4.08
C LEU A 86 -1.74 4.79 -3.61
N ALA A 87 -1.48 3.48 -3.53
CA ALA A 87 -0.19 2.98 -3.06
C ALA A 87 0.31 1.78 -3.87
N MET A 88 1.63 1.60 -3.90
CA MET A 88 2.26 0.51 -4.63
C MET A 88 2.01 -0.83 -3.95
N ALA A 89 1.61 -1.83 -4.72
CA ALA A 89 1.62 -3.22 -4.28
C ALA A 89 3.04 -3.79 -4.45
N ASN A 90 3.52 -4.49 -3.44
CA ASN A 90 4.86 -5.10 -3.43
C ASN A 90 4.83 -6.47 -2.73
N ARG A 91 5.96 -7.19 -2.76
CA ARG A 91 6.17 -8.49 -2.12
C ARG A 91 7.16 -8.40 -0.95
N GLY A 92 7.32 -7.20 -0.38
CA GLY A 92 8.37 -6.85 0.57
C GLY A 92 9.24 -5.70 0.08
N PRO A 93 10.30 -5.36 0.82
CA PRO A 93 11.13 -4.18 0.57
C PRO A 93 11.65 -4.10 -0.87
N ASN A 94 11.54 -2.92 -1.48
CA ASN A 94 12.11 -2.60 -2.80
C ASN A 94 11.66 -3.55 -3.93
N THR A 95 10.42 -4.01 -3.87
CA THR A 95 9.82 -4.90 -4.89
C THR A 95 8.64 -4.28 -5.63
N ASN A 96 8.63 -2.96 -5.77
CA ASN A 96 7.57 -2.24 -6.50
C ASN A 96 7.65 -2.56 -8.00
N GLY A 97 6.53 -2.94 -8.61
CA GLY A 97 6.40 -3.23 -10.04
C GLY A 97 5.44 -2.26 -10.72
N SER A 98 4.45 -2.78 -11.45
CA SER A 98 3.35 -1.96 -12.00
C SER A 98 2.05 -2.05 -11.21
N GLN A 99 1.98 -2.96 -10.24
CA GLN A 99 0.77 -3.17 -9.45
C GLN A 99 0.62 -2.10 -8.37
N PHE A 100 -0.62 -1.65 -8.17
CA PHE A 100 -0.99 -0.67 -7.16
C PHE A 100 -2.35 -1.02 -6.58
N PHE A 101 -2.71 -0.37 -5.47
CA PHE A 101 -4.03 -0.46 -4.88
C PHE A 101 -4.59 0.90 -4.48
N ILE A 102 -5.92 0.97 -4.37
CA ILE A 102 -6.68 2.10 -3.83
C ILE A 102 -7.32 1.65 -2.52
N ILE A 103 -7.13 2.42 -1.45
CA ILE A 103 -7.78 2.17 -0.16
C ILE A 103 -9.24 2.59 -0.21
N GLN A 104 -10.13 1.65 0.07
CA GLN A 104 -11.57 1.88 0.14
C GLN A 104 -12.09 1.95 1.58
N ARG A 105 -11.38 1.32 2.53
CA ARG A 105 -11.74 1.33 3.96
C ARG A 105 -11.87 2.75 4.52
N GLU A 106 -12.97 3.00 5.23
CA GLU A 106 -13.30 4.30 5.83
C GLU A 106 -12.20 4.82 6.77
N ASP A 107 -11.72 3.97 7.68
CA ASP A 107 -10.68 4.35 8.65
C ASP A 107 -9.26 4.40 8.06
N GLY A 108 -9.11 4.14 6.75
CA GLY A 108 -7.80 3.92 6.14
C GLY A 108 -7.16 2.61 6.59
N ALA A 109 -5.84 2.50 6.40
CA ALA A 109 -5.09 1.31 6.73
C ALA A 109 -3.65 1.61 7.19
N SER A 110 -3.52 2.32 8.31
CA SER A 110 -2.22 2.74 8.87
C SER A 110 -1.25 1.60 9.17
N TRP A 111 -1.70 0.35 9.32
CA TRP A 111 -0.84 -0.82 9.55
C TRP A 111 0.03 -1.22 8.32
N LEU A 112 -0.23 -0.61 7.18
CA LEU A 112 0.55 -0.72 5.94
C LEU A 112 1.52 0.46 5.74
N GLU A 113 1.44 1.50 6.57
CA GLU A 113 2.43 2.59 6.58
C GLU A 113 3.81 2.03 6.94
N GLY A 114 4.85 2.54 6.28
CA GLY A 114 6.20 1.99 6.38
C GLY A 114 6.47 0.77 5.49
N LYS A 115 5.44 0.19 4.83
CA LYS A 115 5.60 -1.00 3.96
C LYS A 115 5.27 -0.75 2.50
N HIS A 116 4.44 0.26 2.20
CA HIS A 116 3.98 0.58 0.86
C HIS A 116 4.13 2.07 0.57
N THR A 117 4.69 2.41 -0.59
CA THR A 117 4.80 3.79 -1.07
C THR A 117 3.40 4.32 -1.46
N VAL A 118 2.94 5.38 -0.79
CA VAL A 118 1.72 6.11 -1.17
C VAL A 118 2.10 7.21 -2.14
N PHE A 119 1.63 7.13 -3.39
CA PHE A 119 2.05 8.02 -4.47
C PHE A 119 0.93 8.94 -4.98
N GLY A 120 -0.29 8.81 -4.47
CA GLY A 120 -1.39 9.65 -4.88
C GLY A 120 -2.63 9.50 -4.00
N VAL A 121 -3.64 10.32 -4.28
CA VAL A 121 -4.95 10.26 -3.63
C VAL A 121 -6.04 10.48 -4.66
N VAL A 122 -7.16 9.77 -4.51
CA VAL A 122 -8.38 10.03 -5.27
C VAL A 122 -8.94 11.39 -4.84
N ILE A 123 -9.05 12.32 -5.78
CA ILE A 123 -9.67 13.64 -5.55
C ILE A 123 -11.16 13.65 -5.91
N GLU A 124 -11.55 12.87 -6.92
CA GLU A 124 -12.92 12.71 -7.41
C GLU A 124 -13.16 11.25 -7.80
N GLY A 125 -14.42 10.78 -7.73
CA GLY A 125 -14.79 9.42 -8.14
C GLY A 125 -14.65 8.35 -7.05
N MET A 126 -14.69 8.72 -5.76
CA MET A 126 -14.72 7.74 -4.68
C MET A 126 -15.98 6.86 -4.70
N ASP A 127 -17.10 7.36 -5.22
CA ASP A 127 -18.31 6.57 -5.49
C ASP A 127 -18.08 5.47 -6.54
N ILE A 128 -17.20 5.72 -7.52
CA ILE A 128 -16.78 4.71 -8.49
C ILE A 128 -15.89 3.65 -7.82
N VAL A 129 -14.99 4.06 -6.92
CA VAL A 129 -14.20 3.13 -6.10
C VAL A 129 -15.14 2.23 -5.28
N ASP A 130 -16.18 2.78 -4.65
CA ASP A 130 -17.18 2.01 -3.91
C ASP A 130 -17.98 1.06 -4.82
N ALA A 131 -18.37 1.51 -6.01
CA ALA A 131 -19.07 0.67 -6.97
C ALA A 131 -18.22 -0.52 -7.42
N ILE A 132 -16.91 -0.32 -7.64
CA ILE A 132 -15.97 -1.40 -7.97
C ILE A 132 -15.81 -2.35 -6.77
N ALA A 133 -15.79 -1.84 -5.54
CA ALA A 133 -15.70 -2.68 -4.33
C ALA A 133 -16.90 -3.63 -4.18
N ALA A 134 -18.06 -3.25 -4.70
CA ALA A 134 -19.32 -3.99 -4.59
C ALA A 134 -19.55 -5.04 -5.70
N VAL A 135 -18.67 -5.15 -6.70
CA VAL A 135 -18.84 -6.12 -7.79
C VAL A 135 -18.79 -7.56 -7.27
N GLN A 136 -19.49 -8.46 -7.96
CA GLN A 136 -19.43 -9.88 -7.63
C GLN A 136 -18.02 -10.42 -7.88
N ARG A 137 -17.56 -11.28 -6.97
CA ARG A 137 -16.20 -11.82 -6.95
C ARG A 137 -16.20 -13.32 -6.64
N ASP A 138 -15.13 -13.99 -7.04
CA ASP A 138 -14.87 -15.37 -6.69
C ASP A 138 -14.30 -15.51 -5.27
N THR A 139 -13.90 -16.73 -4.89
CA THR A 139 -13.33 -17.01 -3.56
C THR A 139 -11.92 -16.46 -3.36
N ASN A 140 -11.27 -15.95 -4.42
CA ASN A 140 -9.92 -15.37 -4.40
C ASN A 140 -9.97 -13.84 -4.50
N ASP A 141 -11.14 -13.25 -4.19
CA ASP A 141 -11.36 -11.81 -4.25
C ASP A 141 -11.23 -11.23 -5.68
N ARG A 142 -11.24 -12.06 -6.72
CA ARG A 142 -11.19 -11.64 -8.12
C ARG A 142 -12.61 -11.34 -8.62
N PRO A 143 -12.88 -10.17 -9.23
CA PRO A 143 -14.15 -9.90 -9.89
C PRO A 143 -14.54 -11.00 -10.89
N ILE A 144 -15.81 -11.42 -10.91
CA ILE A 144 -16.32 -12.41 -11.87
C ILE A 144 -16.29 -11.84 -13.29
N GLU A 145 -16.67 -10.58 -13.42
CA GLU A 145 -16.51 -9.79 -14.65
C GLU A 145 -15.33 -8.84 -14.45
N ASP A 146 -14.38 -8.84 -15.40
CA ASP A 146 -13.17 -8.03 -15.30
C ASP A 146 -13.52 -6.53 -15.29
N VAL A 147 -13.03 -5.82 -14.27
CA VAL A 147 -13.07 -4.35 -14.21
C VAL A 147 -11.80 -3.82 -14.85
N THR A 148 -11.94 -3.02 -15.91
CA THR A 148 -10.82 -2.49 -16.71
C THR A 148 -10.80 -0.96 -16.67
N PHE A 149 -9.66 -0.36 -17.01
CA PHE A 149 -9.48 1.10 -16.98
C PHE A 149 -8.59 1.58 -18.12
N THR A 150 -8.68 2.87 -18.42
CA THR A 150 -7.75 3.62 -19.27
C THR A 150 -7.17 4.78 -18.46
N VAL A 151 -5.93 5.17 -18.74
CA VAL A 151 -5.27 6.29 -18.06
C VAL A 151 -5.08 7.44 -19.04
N GLU A 152 -5.54 8.63 -18.65
CA GLU A 152 -5.26 9.89 -19.31
C GLU A 152 -4.44 10.77 -18.37
N VAL A 153 -3.31 11.28 -18.85
CA VAL A 153 -2.44 12.18 -18.08
C VAL A 153 -2.62 13.58 -18.64
N SER A 154 -3.04 14.52 -17.79
CA SER A 154 -3.21 15.92 -18.16
C SER A 154 -2.48 16.83 -17.18
N ASP A 155 -2.06 18.00 -17.64
CA ASP A 155 -1.31 18.98 -16.84
C ASP A 155 -2.18 19.71 -15.79
N LYS A 156 -3.49 19.43 -15.70
CA LYS A 156 -4.42 20.23 -14.88
C LYS A 156 -4.58 19.69 -13.46
N VAL A 157 -4.13 20.52 -12.52
CA VAL A 157 -4.77 20.68 -11.21
C VAL A 157 -5.77 21.83 -11.38
N GLU A 158 -7.06 21.52 -11.52
CA GLU A 158 -8.16 22.47 -11.30
C GLU A 158 -8.71 22.32 -9.87
#